data_AF-A0A933YI35-F1
#
_entry.id   AF-A0A933YI35-F1
#
_cell.length_a   1.000
_cell.length_b   1.000
_cell.length_c   1.000
_cell.angle_alpha   90.00
_cell.angle_beta   90.00
_cell.angle_gamma   90.00
#
_symmetry.space_group_name_H-M   'P 1'
#
loop_
_entity.id
_entity.type
_entity.pdbx_description
1 polymer ?
#
loop_
_entity_poly.entity_id
_entity_poly.type
_entity_poly.pdbx_seq_one_letter_code
_entity_poly.pdbx_strand_id
1 'polypeptide(L)' 'MPTTIARMTKKEFAGMLSNIVEQKLIELFGDPDDGLVMKEPLRRRLVRQKNAVAKGERGEDFSTVRKRLGL' A
#
# COMPACT_ATOMS: atom_id res chain seq x y z
N MET A 1 -17.55 23.71 6.53
CA MET A 1 -16.87 22.58 7.20
C MET A 1 -15.44 22.53 6.67
N PRO A 2 -14.39 22.54 7.52
CA PRO A 2 -13.03 22.56 7.00
C PRO A 2 -12.70 21.23 6.31
N THR A 3 -12.58 21.26 4.98
CA THR A 3 -12.24 20.15 4.08
C THR A 3 -10.73 19.96 3.93
N THR A 4 -9.95 20.24 4.97
CA THR A 4 -8.49 20.30 4.90
C THR A 4 -7.83 19.42 5.96
N ILE A 5 -7.02 18.48 5.50
CA ILE A 5 -6.20 17.55 6.31
C ILE A 5 -5.12 18.31 7.11
N ALA A 6 -4.72 19.50 6.66
CA ALA A 6 -3.65 20.30 7.28
C ALA A 6 -3.94 20.78 8.71
N ARG A 7 -5.16 20.59 9.23
CA ARG A 7 -5.50 20.90 10.62
C ARG A 7 -5.21 19.76 11.60
N MET A 8 -4.80 18.59 11.12
CA MET A 8 -4.44 17.47 11.99
C MET A 8 -3.09 17.71 12.66
N THR A 9 -3.02 17.36 13.94
CA THR A 9 -1.75 17.20 14.65
C THR A 9 -0.97 16.01 14.10
N LYS A 10 0.34 15.97 14.34
CA LYS A 10 1.19 14.83 13.96
C LYS A 10 0.67 13.50 14.51
N LYS A 11 0.13 13.51 15.74
CA LYS A 11 -0.42 12.31 16.39
C LYS A 11 -1.68 11.82 15.68
N GLU A 12 -2.59 12.72 15.33
CA GLU A 12 -3.80 12.37 14.60
C GLU A 12 -3.47 11.85 13.21
N PHE A 13 -2.52 12.48 12.52
CA PHE A 13 -2.07 12.04 11.20
C PHE A 13 -1.44 10.65 11.25
N ALA A 14 -0.54 10.41 12.22
CA ALA A 14 0.04 9.09 12.44
C ALA A 14 -1.03 8.03 12.76
N GLY A 15 -2.00 8.36 13.61
CA GLY A 15 -3.12 7.46 13.92
C GLY A 15 -3.98 7.13 12.71
N MET A 16 -4.30 8.12 11.88
CA MET A 16 -5.02 7.89 10.62
C MET A 16 -4.23 6.96 9.69
N LEU A 17 -2.93 7.17 9.53
CA LEU A 17 -2.08 6.29 8.73
C LEU A 17 -2.02 4.87 9.29
N SER A 18 -1.84 4.71 10.60
CA SER A 18 -1.86 3.40 11.26
C SER A 18 -3.15 2.64 10.97
N ASN A 19 -4.31 3.29 11.11
CA ASN A 19 -5.60 2.68 10.83
C ASN A 19 -5.75 2.26 9.36
N ILE A 20 -5.31 3.11 8.42
CA ILE A 20 -5.35 2.78 6.98
C ILE A 20 -4.45 1.59 6.67
N VAL A 21 -3.25 1.55 7.26
CA VAL A 21 -2.30 0.44 7.07
C VAL A 21 -2.90 -0.84 7.62
N GLU A 22 -3.43 -0.83 8.84
CA GLU A 22 -4.07 -1.99 9.48
C GLU A 22 -5.25 -2.51 8.65
N GLN A 23 -6.15 -1.63 8.19
CA GLN A 23 -7.24 -2.00 7.29
C GLN A 23 -6.72 -2.67 6.01
N LYS A 24 -5.66 -2.14 5.38
CA LYS A 24 -5.07 -2.79 4.20
C LYS A 24 -4.41 -4.12 4.49
N LEU A 25 -3.79 -4.30 5.65
CA LEU A 25 -3.24 -5.58 6.02
C LEU A 25 -4.35 -6.62 6.19
N ILE A 26 -5.45 -6.28 6.87
CA ILE A 26 -6.61 -7.16 7.02
C ILE A 26 -7.25 -7.47 5.65
N GLU A 27 -7.39 -6.48 4.77
CA GLU A 27 -7.91 -6.68 3.43
C GLU A 27 -7.06 -7.66 2.59
N LEU A 28 -5.73 -7.64 2.75
CA LEU A 28 -4.80 -8.45 1.97
C LEU A 28 -4.57 -9.85 2.56
N PHE A 29 -4.53 -9.95 3.89
CA PHE A 29 -4.08 -11.15 4.61
C PHE A 29 -5.15 -11.76 5.52
N GLY A 30 -6.33 -11.14 5.63
CA GLY A 30 -7.35 -11.60 6.58
C GLY A 30 -7.04 -11.19 8.01
N ASP A 31 -7.78 -11.76 8.94
CA ASP A 31 -7.53 -11.56 10.37
C ASP A 31 -6.19 -12.23 10.74
N PRO A 32 -5.22 -11.48 11.30
CA PRO A 32 -3.96 -12.06 11.76
C PRO A 32 -4.15 -13.13 12.84
N ASP A 33 -5.18 -13.01 13.68
CA ASP A 33 -5.44 -13.92 14.80
C ASP A 33 -6.02 -15.27 14.33
N ASP A 34 -6.68 -15.28 13.16
CA ASP A 34 -7.14 -16.51 12.50
C ASP A 34 -6.03 -17.21 11.69
N GLY A 35 -4.81 -16.66 11.71
CA GLY A 35 -3.68 -17.07 10.89
C GLY A 35 -3.72 -16.42 9.51
N LEU A 36 -2.64 -15.74 9.14
CA LEU A 36 -2.55 -14.98 7.89
C LEU A 36 -2.92 -15.83 6.66
N VAL A 37 -4.08 -15.54 6.05
CA VAL A 37 -4.57 -16.21 4.85
C VAL A 37 -4.23 -15.36 3.63
N MET A 38 -3.45 -15.90 2.70
CA MET A 38 -3.21 -15.22 1.43
C MET A 38 -4.51 -15.14 0.63
N LYS A 39 -5.16 -13.98 0.66
CA LYS A 39 -6.41 -13.77 -0.06
C LYS A 39 -6.19 -13.82 -1.56
N GLU A 40 -7.19 -14.34 -2.28
CA GLU A 40 -7.16 -14.49 -3.74
C GLU A 40 -6.81 -13.20 -4.52
N PRO A 41 -7.29 -11.99 -4.14
CA PRO A 41 -6.85 -10.74 -4.77
C PRO A 41 -5.35 -10.47 -4.63
N LEU A 42 -4.76 -10.77 -3.47
CA LEU A 42 -3.33 -10.63 -3.23
C LEU A 42 -2.56 -11.63 -4.10
N ARG A 43 -3.00 -12.90 -4.11
CA ARG A 43 -2.40 -13.95 -4.96
C ARG A 43 -2.39 -13.55 -6.43
N ARG A 44 -3.51 -13.07 -6.98
CA ARG A 44 -3.59 -12.59 -8.37
C ARG A 44 -2.63 -11.44 -8.64
N ARG A 45 -2.50 -10.48 -7.72
CA ARG A 45 -1.49 -9.40 -7.85
C ARG A 45 -0.07 -9.95 -7.88
N LEU A 46 0.27 -10.85 -6.97
CA LEU A 46 1.61 -11.43 -6.89
C LEU A 46 1.95 -12.26 -8.14
N VAL A 47 1.02 -13.07 -8.65
CA VAL A 47 1.21 -13.82 -9.90
C VAL A 47 1.44 -12.87 -11.09
N ARG A 48 0.64 -11.80 -11.20
CA ARG A 48 0.85 -10.77 -12.22
C ARG A 48 2.24 -10.13 -12.12
N GLN A 49 2.65 -9.76 -10.91
CA GLN A 49 3.96 -9.16 -10.68
C GLN A 49 5.10 -10.12 -11.01
N LYS A 50 4.99 -11.39 -10.59
CA LYS A 50 5.96 -12.43 -10.94
C LYS A 50 6.10 -12.59 -12.45
N ASN A 51 4.99 -12.62 -13.18
CA ASN A 51 4.99 -12.73 -14.64
C ASN A 51 5.58 -11.49 -15.32
N ALA A 52 5.28 -10.29 -14.83
CA ALA A 52 5.89 -9.04 -15.31
C ALA A 52 7.41 -9.07 -15.13
N VAL A 53 7.88 -9.45 -13.93
CA VAL A 53 9.32 -9.58 -13.64
C VAL A 53 9.98 -10.62 -14.55
N ALA A 54 9.34 -11.76 -14.79
CA ALA A 54 9.85 -12.80 -15.70
C ALA A 54 9.96 -12.31 -17.15
N LYS A 55 9.09 -11.40 -17.58
CA LYS A 55 9.14 -10.74 -18.89
C LYS A 55 10.20 -9.63 -18.99
N GLY A 56 10.95 -9.39 -17.92
CA GLY A 56 11.93 -8.29 -17.85
C GLY A 56 11.32 -6.94 -17.49
N GLU A 57 10.00 -6.87 -17.24
CA GLU A 57 9.39 -5.65 -16.71
C GLU A 57 9.97 -5.42 -15.30
N ARG A 58 10.52 -4.24 -15.08
CA ARG A 58 11.01 -3.78 -13.78
C ARG A 58 10.19 -2.58 -13.37
N GLY A 59 10.09 -2.37 -12.06
CA GLY A 59 9.58 -1.11 -11.55
C GLY A 59 10.46 0.05 -12.01
N GLU A 60 9.91 1.25 -12.00
CA GLU A 60 10.72 2.44 -12.22
C GLU A 60 11.59 2.70 -10.98
N ASP A 61 12.81 3.15 -11.22
CA ASP A 61 13.67 3.61 -10.14
C ASP A 61 12.99 4.76 -9.37
N PHE A 62 13.10 4.71 -8.04
CA PHE A 62 12.44 5.70 -7.17
C PHE A 62 12.86 7.13 -7.51
N SER A 63 14.12 7.35 -7.91
CA SER A 63 14.61 8.67 -8.32
C SER A 63 13.96 9.17 -9.62
N THR A 64 13.65 8.26 -10.55
CA THR A 64 12.93 8.56 -11.80
C THR A 64 11.49 8.96 -11.52
N VAL A 65 10.81 8.20 -10.65
CA VAL A 65 9.43 8.51 -10.22
C VAL A 65 9.39 9.86 -9.50
N ARG A 66 10.35 10.10 -8.61
CA ARG A 66 10.45 11.35 -7.84
C ARG A 66 10.59 12.57 -8.77
N LYS A 67 11.49 12.50 -9.76
CA LYS A 67 11.67 13.55 -10.79
C LYS A 67 10.39 13.78 -11.59
N ARG A 68 9.70 12.72 -12.03
CA ARG A 68 8.46 12.83 -12.81
C ARG A 68 7.32 13.47 -12.01
N LEU A 69 7.23 13.18 -10.72
CA LEU A 69 6.17 13.68 -9.83
C LEU A 69 6.49 15.05 -9.21
N GLY A 70 7.68 15.61 -9.46
CA GLY A 70 8.09 16.90 -8.89
C GLY A 70 8.28 16.85 -7.36
N LEU A 71 8.66 15.68 -6.83
CA LEU A 71 8.92 15.43 -5.41
C LEU A 71 10.41 15.51 -5.06
#